data_AF-A0A067GN21-F1
#
_entry.id   AF-A0A067GN21-F1
#
_cell.length_a   1.000
_cell.length_b   1.000
_cell.length_c   1.000
_cell.angle_alpha   90.00
_cell.angle_beta   90.00
_cell.angle_gamma   90.00
#
_symmetry.space_group_name_H-M   'P 1'
#
loop_
_entity.id
_entity.type
_entity.pdbx_description
1 polymer ?
#
loop_
_entity_poly.entity_id
_entity_poly.type
_entity_poly.pdbx_seq_one_letter_code
_entity_poly.pdbx_strand_id
1 'polypeptide(L)'
;MQHKVPLRQHFWHQPSANVEGMKRKGAYCTLHMAQMWGLFEKQFGRTDAQEPDPEGRVPQWEKATVQEMKDKFSAIGLGPRQLAVMSAFLGPDQAATEALLATDKDVSPWVQKYQRSRETVSQTDYEVDLITTFTKLSSLGQQINYEAYTYPAQKIELSKLKL
;
A
#
# COMPACT_ATOMS: atom_id res chain seq x y z
N MET A 1 -2.15 20.68 -20.03
CA MET A 1 -2.23 20.35 -18.60
C MET A 1 -2.57 18.86 -18.51
N GLN A 2 -1.58 18.01 -18.21
CA GLN A 2 -1.82 16.58 -18.05
C GLN A 2 -2.55 16.36 -16.73
N HIS A 3 -3.74 15.77 -16.80
CA HIS A 3 -4.48 15.34 -15.62
C HIS A 3 -3.65 14.31 -14.85
N LYS A 4 -3.09 14.71 -13.71
CA LYS A 4 -2.55 13.77 -12.72
C LYS A 4 -3.72 12.99 -12.15
N VAL A 5 -3.95 11.81 -12.70
CA VAL A 5 -4.84 10.81 -12.11
C VAL A 5 -4.23 10.41 -10.76
N PRO A 6 -4.96 10.51 -9.64
CA PRO A 6 -4.44 10.13 -8.33
C PRO A 6 -4.10 8.63 -8.31
N LEU A 7 -2.99 8.27 -7.67
CA LEU A 7 -2.49 6.89 -7.46
C LEU A 7 -3.56 5.90 -6.95
N ARG A 8 -4.67 6.39 -6.37
CA ARG A 8 -5.87 5.61 -6.05
C ARG A 8 -6.46 4.82 -7.23
N GLN A 9 -6.34 5.31 -8.47
CA GLN A 9 -7.06 4.69 -9.60
C GLN A 9 -6.28 3.57 -10.32
N HIS A 10 -4.94 3.58 -10.33
CA HIS A 10 -4.19 2.58 -11.13
C HIS A 10 -3.94 1.26 -10.38
N PHE A 11 -3.80 1.27 -9.05
CA PHE A 11 -3.41 0.07 -8.31
C PHE A 11 -4.60 -0.83 -7.90
N TRP A 12 -5.81 -0.26 -7.80
CA TRP A 12 -6.99 -0.93 -7.22
C TRP A 12 -8.06 -1.32 -8.26
N HIS A 13 -7.70 -1.32 -9.54
CA HIS A 13 -8.60 -1.65 -10.65
C HIS A 13 -8.48 -3.07 -11.20
N GLN A 14 -7.84 -3.99 -10.47
CA GLN A 14 -8.13 -5.41 -10.63
C GLN A 14 -9.17 -5.82 -9.57
N PRO A 15 -10.48 -5.66 -9.86
CA PRO A 15 -11.49 -6.31 -9.05
C PRO A 15 -11.24 -7.82 -9.12
N SER A 16 -11.17 -8.49 -7.97
CA SER A 16 -11.49 -9.92 -7.96
C SER A 16 -12.87 -10.09 -8.61
N ALA A 17 -13.17 -11.22 -9.24
CA ALA A 17 -14.44 -11.42 -9.97
C ALA A 17 -15.70 -11.06 -9.15
N ASN A 18 -15.61 -11.05 -7.81
CA ASN A 18 -16.66 -10.63 -6.90
C ASN A 18 -16.88 -9.10 -6.83
N VAL A 19 -15.87 -8.27 -7.11
CA VAL A 19 -15.93 -6.80 -6.96
C VAL A 19 -16.66 -6.12 -8.13
N GLU A 20 -16.66 -6.71 -9.33
CA GLU A 20 -17.45 -6.22 -10.48
C GLU A 20 -18.96 -6.23 -10.16
N GLY A 21 -19.42 -7.28 -9.47
CA GLY A 21 -20.81 -7.39 -8.97
C GLY A 21 -21.11 -6.45 -7.80
N MET A 22 -20.09 -6.07 -7.01
CA MET A 22 -20.22 -5.14 -5.89
C MET A 22 -20.23 -3.67 -6.30
N LYS A 23 -19.48 -3.29 -7.33
CA LYS A 23 -19.46 -1.92 -7.88
C LYS A 23 -20.85 -1.47 -8.33
N ARG A 24 -21.63 -2.36 -8.97
CA ARG A 24 -23.03 -2.06 -9.36
C ARG A 24 -24.00 -1.97 -8.17
N LYS A 25 -23.62 -2.51 -7.00
CA LYS A 25 -24.46 -2.59 -5.80
C LYS A 25 -24.01 -1.66 -4.67
N GLY A 26 -23.02 -0.79 -4.89
CA GLY A 26 -22.51 0.17 -3.88
C GLY A 26 -21.73 -0.45 -2.71
N ALA A 27 -21.60 -1.78 -2.64
CA ALA A 27 -21.01 -2.49 -1.50
C ALA A 27 -19.51 -2.24 -1.32
N TYR A 28 -18.80 -1.84 -2.39
CA TYR A 28 -17.38 -1.49 -2.32
C TYR A 28 -17.14 -0.29 -1.39
N CYS A 29 -17.99 0.74 -1.41
CA CYS A 29 -17.84 1.90 -0.53
C CYS A 29 -18.09 1.59 0.95
N THR A 30 -18.90 0.57 1.28
CA THR A 30 -19.24 0.22 2.66
C THR A 30 -18.29 -0.81 3.29
N LEU A 31 -17.65 -1.65 2.47
CA LEU A 31 -16.76 -2.71 2.94
C LEU A 31 -15.28 -2.34 2.80
N HIS A 32 -14.96 -1.33 2.00
CA HIS A 32 -13.59 -0.85 1.89
C HIS A 32 -13.12 -0.24 3.20
N MET A 33 -11.94 -0.67 3.65
CA MET A 33 -11.33 -0.24 4.91
C MET A 33 -10.74 1.18 4.83
N ALA A 34 -11.56 2.15 4.39
CA ALA A 34 -11.18 3.55 4.20
C ALA A 34 -10.60 4.18 5.48
N GLN A 35 -11.10 3.81 6.66
CA GLN A 35 -10.63 4.34 7.93
C GLN A 35 -9.21 3.88 8.30
N MET A 36 -8.72 2.76 7.75
CA MET A 36 -7.37 2.27 8.01
C MET A 36 -6.29 3.09 7.30
N TRP A 37 -6.67 3.89 6.31
CA TRP A 37 -5.76 4.82 5.64
C TRP A 37 -5.39 6.04 6.48
N GLY A 38 -6.05 6.28 7.62
CA GLY A 38 -5.86 7.51 8.39
C GLY A 38 -4.40 7.77 8.82
N LEU A 39 -3.62 6.73 9.15
CA LEU A 39 -2.20 6.92 9.46
C LEU A 39 -1.36 7.17 8.20
N PHE A 40 -1.64 6.45 7.11
CA PHE A 40 -0.99 6.66 5.82
C PHE A 40 -1.19 8.09 5.32
N GLU A 41 -2.43 8.60 5.37
CA GLU A 41 -2.78 9.95 4.92
C GLU A 41 -2.09 11.03 5.76
N LYS A 42 -1.83 10.77 7.05
CA LYS A 42 -1.04 11.65 7.92
C LYS A 42 0.45 11.66 7.60
N GLN A 43 0.99 10.61 6.95
CA GLN A 43 2.40 10.53 6.57
C GLN A 43 2.68 11.26 5.24
N PHE A 44 2.18 12.48 5.13
CA PHE A 44 2.27 13.33 3.95
C PHE A 44 3.20 14.53 4.21
N GLY A 45 4.19 14.74 3.32
CA GLY A 45 5.26 15.74 3.53
C GLY A 45 6.67 15.14 3.59
N ARG A 46 6.94 14.13 2.76
CA ARG A 46 8.29 13.55 2.58
C ARG A 46 9.19 14.53 1.82
N THR A 47 10.49 14.47 2.09
CA THR A 47 11.50 15.32 1.42
C THR A 47 12.11 14.55 0.27
N ASP A 48 12.21 15.20 -0.89
CA ASP A 48 12.82 14.60 -2.07
C ASP A 48 14.34 14.45 -1.89
N ALA A 49 14.86 13.25 -2.19
CA ALA A 49 16.29 13.02 -2.26
C ALA A 49 16.89 13.75 -3.48
N GLN A 50 18.10 14.30 -3.31
CA GLN A 50 18.82 14.99 -4.39
C GLN A 50 19.74 14.05 -5.18
N GLU A 51 20.01 12.87 -4.65
CA GLU A 51 20.92 11.88 -5.19
C GLU A 51 20.25 10.50 -5.18
N PRO A 52 20.63 9.60 -6.11
CA PRO A 52 20.10 8.25 -6.12
C PRO A 52 20.51 7.48 -4.85
N ASP A 53 19.62 6.60 -4.40
CA ASP A 53 19.95 5.67 -3.33
C ASP A 53 21.12 4.76 -3.74
N PRO A 54 21.99 4.35 -2.79
CA PRO A 54 23.09 3.44 -3.07
C PRO A 54 22.65 2.12 -3.72
N GLU A 55 23.44 1.67 -4.69
CA GLU A 55 23.17 0.48 -5.50
C GLU A 55 23.17 -0.83 -4.68
N GLY A 56 22.62 -1.89 -5.27
CA GLY A 56 22.67 -3.24 -4.71
C GLY A 56 21.75 -3.50 -3.51
N ARG A 57 20.92 -2.52 -3.11
CA ARG A 57 20.01 -2.66 -1.96
C ARG A 57 18.66 -3.29 -2.31
N VAL A 58 18.27 -3.34 -3.58
CA VAL A 58 16.94 -3.83 -4.01
C VAL A 58 17.14 -5.05 -4.90
N PRO A 59 16.56 -6.21 -4.54
CA PRO A 59 16.64 -7.41 -5.37
C PRO A 59 15.79 -7.28 -6.64
N GLN A 60 16.14 -8.04 -7.67
CA GLN A 60 15.29 -8.19 -8.86
C GLN A 60 14.16 -9.17 -8.55
N TRP A 61 13.00 -8.67 -8.13
CA TRP A 61 11.90 -9.48 -7.59
C TRP A 61 11.46 -10.64 -8.49
N GLU A 62 11.47 -10.47 -9.82
CA GLU A 62 11.08 -11.53 -10.77
C GLU A 62 12.04 -12.72 -10.81
N LYS A 63 13.29 -12.54 -10.37
CA LYS A 63 14.35 -13.56 -10.39
C LYS A 63 14.85 -13.94 -9.00
N ALA A 64 14.45 -13.18 -7.98
CA ALA A 64 14.89 -13.39 -6.63
C ALA A 64 14.33 -14.69 -6.07
N THR A 65 15.14 -15.38 -5.30
CA THR A 65 14.71 -16.52 -4.50
C THR A 65 13.85 -16.04 -3.32
N VAL A 66 13.00 -16.93 -2.79
CA VAL A 66 12.18 -16.59 -1.61
C VAL A 66 13.06 -16.22 -0.40
N GLN A 67 14.25 -16.81 -0.27
CA GLN A 67 15.19 -16.46 0.80
C GLN A 67 15.71 -15.03 0.65
N GLU A 68 16.13 -14.60 -0.54
CA GLU A 68 16.55 -13.21 -0.78
C GLU A 68 15.42 -12.21 -0.50
N MET A 69 14.18 -12.56 -0.85
CA MET A 69 13.02 -11.75 -0.53
C MET A 69 12.80 -11.63 0.98
N LYS A 70 12.89 -12.75 1.72
CA LYS A 70 12.80 -12.75 3.19
C LYS A 70 13.89 -11.89 3.81
N ASP A 71 15.14 -12.10 3.41
CA ASP A 71 16.30 -11.37 3.93
C ASP A 71 16.16 -9.87 3.67
N LYS A 72 15.65 -9.48 2.50
CA LYS A 72 15.39 -8.07 2.20
C LYS A 72 14.34 -7.46 3.12
N PHE A 73 13.23 -8.16 3.35
CA PHE A 73 12.19 -7.68 4.26
C PHE A 73 12.70 -7.62 5.70
N SER A 74 13.49 -8.60 6.14
CA SER A 74 14.14 -8.60 7.45
C SER A 74 15.13 -7.45 7.64
N ALA A 75 15.91 -7.12 6.61
CA ALA A 75 16.88 -6.01 6.65
C ALA A 75 16.22 -4.63 6.87
N ILE A 76 14.93 -4.48 6.54
CA ILE A 76 14.15 -3.25 6.76
C ILE A 76 13.21 -3.35 7.96
N GLY A 77 13.40 -4.35 8.84
CA GLY A 77 12.60 -4.54 10.05
C GLY A 77 11.20 -5.13 9.81
N LEU A 78 10.95 -5.70 8.63
CA LEU A 78 9.74 -6.44 8.31
C LEU A 78 10.02 -7.96 8.37
N GLY A 79 9.00 -8.78 8.12
CA GLY A 79 9.14 -10.24 8.19
C GLY A 79 8.28 -11.00 7.18
N PRO A 80 8.21 -12.33 7.30
CA PRO A 80 7.51 -13.23 6.36
C PRO A 80 6.03 -12.86 6.14
N ARG A 81 5.35 -12.36 7.18
CA ARG A 81 3.97 -11.87 7.08
C ARG A 81 3.84 -10.71 6.11
N GLN A 82 4.73 -9.73 6.24
CA GLN A 82 4.72 -8.53 5.42
C GLN A 82 5.12 -8.86 3.97
N LEU A 83 6.05 -9.78 3.78
CA LEU A 83 6.39 -10.30 2.45
C LEU A 83 5.16 -10.92 1.76
N ALA A 84 4.42 -11.78 2.48
CA ALA A 84 3.24 -12.44 1.94
C ALA A 84 2.10 -11.46 1.60
N VAL A 85 1.80 -10.50 2.49
CA VAL A 85 0.67 -9.57 2.24
C VAL A 85 0.97 -8.63 1.06
N MET A 86 2.24 -8.28 0.86
CA MET A 86 2.68 -7.42 -0.24
C MET A 86 2.95 -8.20 -1.55
N SER A 87 2.42 -9.42 -1.71
CA SER A 87 2.64 -10.25 -2.90
C SER A 87 2.37 -9.53 -4.22
N ALA A 88 1.34 -8.68 -4.29
CA ALA A 88 0.99 -7.89 -5.47
C ALA A 88 2.04 -6.83 -5.88
N PHE A 89 3.01 -6.51 -5.01
CA PHE A 89 4.06 -5.52 -5.26
C PHE A 89 5.35 -6.15 -5.82
N LEU A 90 5.46 -7.47 -5.79
CA LEU A 90 6.68 -8.19 -6.17
C LEU A 90 6.68 -8.59 -7.66
N GLY A 91 5.55 -8.45 -8.35
CA GLY A 91 5.42 -8.78 -9.76
C GLY A 91 4.01 -8.49 -10.31
N PRO A 92 3.81 -8.62 -11.63
CA PRO A 92 2.53 -8.32 -12.28
C PRO A 92 1.46 -9.39 -12.06
N ASP A 93 1.84 -10.63 -11.72
CA ASP A 93 0.94 -11.74 -11.43
C ASP A 93 1.05 -12.16 -9.95
N GLN A 94 0.09 -11.70 -9.15
CA GLN A 94 0.04 -12.00 -7.72
C GLN A 94 -0.09 -13.50 -7.45
N ALA A 95 -0.84 -14.25 -8.27
CA ALA A 95 -1.06 -15.68 -8.04
C ALA A 95 0.23 -16.49 -8.27
N ALA A 96 0.97 -16.15 -9.33
CA ALA A 96 2.27 -16.77 -9.61
C ALA A 96 3.29 -16.45 -8.50
N THR A 97 3.35 -15.19 -8.04
CA THR A 97 4.20 -14.80 -6.91
C THR A 97 3.84 -15.56 -5.64
N GLU A 98 2.55 -15.69 -5.32
CA GLU A 98 2.11 -16.41 -4.12
C GLU A 98 2.38 -17.90 -4.19
N ALA A 99 2.27 -18.52 -5.37
CA ALA A 99 2.65 -19.91 -5.58
C ALA A 99 4.14 -20.14 -5.28
N LEU A 100 5.01 -19.21 -5.70
CA LEU A 100 6.44 -19.22 -5.35
C LEU A 100 6.65 -19.01 -3.85
N LEU A 101 6.02 -18.00 -3.24
CA LEU A 101 6.17 -17.73 -1.81
C LEU A 101 5.69 -18.90 -0.94
N ALA A 102 4.65 -19.61 -1.37
CA ALA A 102 4.09 -20.76 -0.66
C ALA A 102 5.04 -21.98 -0.61
N THR A 103 6.13 -22.01 -1.39
CA THR A 103 7.14 -23.08 -1.29
C THR A 103 7.97 -22.98 -0.01
N ASP A 104 8.01 -21.82 0.63
CA ASP A 104 8.75 -21.58 1.87
C ASP A 104 7.87 -21.78 3.11
N LYS A 105 8.38 -22.53 4.10
CA LYS A 105 7.62 -22.91 5.30
C LYS A 105 7.25 -21.72 6.19
N ASP A 106 8.04 -20.66 6.20
CA ASP A 106 7.81 -19.50 7.07
C ASP A 106 6.80 -18.53 6.46
N VAL A 107 6.72 -18.50 5.13
CA VAL A 107 5.85 -17.59 4.36
C VAL A 107 4.51 -18.23 4.02
N SER A 108 4.49 -19.55 3.76
CA SER A 108 3.31 -20.30 3.32
C SER A 108 2.06 -20.11 4.21
N PRO A 109 2.15 -20.14 5.56
CA PRO A 109 0.97 -19.93 6.41
C PRO A 109 0.32 -18.55 6.22
N TRP A 110 1.13 -17.52 5.94
CA TRP A 110 0.65 -16.16 5.70
C TRP A 110 0.01 -16.04 4.32
N VAL A 111 0.61 -16.64 3.29
CA VAL A 111 0.02 -16.69 1.94
C VAL A 111 -1.37 -17.32 2.00
N GLN A 112 -1.49 -18.49 2.64
CA GLN A 112 -2.77 -19.18 2.79
C GLN A 112 -3.79 -18.35 3.59
N LYS A 113 -3.35 -17.65 4.65
CA LYS A 113 -4.22 -16.73 5.40
C LYS A 113 -4.80 -15.65 4.48
N TYR A 114 -3.97 -15.00 3.68
CA TYR A 114 -4.39 -13.89 2.83
C TYR A 114 -5.22 -14.36 1.63
N GLN A 115 -4.94 -15.54 1.09
CA GLN A 115 -5.81 -16.19 0.10
C GLN A 115 -7.21 -16.43 0.66
N ARG A 116 -7.32 -17.09 1.83
CA ARG A 116 -8.62 -17.28 2.50
C ARG A 116 -9.33 -15.95 2.79
N SER A 117 -8.59 -14.91 3.16
CA SER A 117 -9.17 -13.58 3.37
C SER A 117 -9.77 -13.03 2.08
N ARG A 118 -9.05 -13.09 0.95
CA ARG A 118 -9.54 -12.58 -0.36
C ARG A 118 -10.67 -13.40 -0.96
N GLU A 119 -10.88 -14.64 -0.51
CA GLU A 119 -12.07 -15.43 -0.85
C GLU A 119 -13.33 -14.93 -0.12
N THR A 120 -13.17 -14.23 1.01
CA THR A 120 -14.30 -13.61 1.71
C THR A 120 -14.80 -12.36 0.98
N VAL A 121 -16.06 -12.01 1.25
CA VAL A 121 -16.72 -10.83 0.68
C VAL A 121 -15.99 -9.53 1.05
N SER A 122 -15.50 -9.39 2.28
CA SER A 122 -14.91 -8.15 2.77
C SER A 122 -13.38 -8.11 2.74
N GLN A 123 -12.71 -9.27 2.60
CA GLN A 123 -11.25 -9.40 2.51
C GLN A 123 -10.46 -8.58 3.56
N THR A 124 -11.05 -8.44 4.75
CA THR A 124 -10.63 -7.46 5.76
C THR A 124 -9.21 -7.68 6.24
N ASP A 125 -8.84 -8.92 6.60
CA ASP A 125 -7.51 -9.23 7.09
C ASP A 125 -6.42 -8.89 6.06
N TYR A 126 -6.67 -9.17 4.78
CA TYR A 126 -5.75 -8.84 3.70
C TYR A 126 -5.62 -7.32 3.54
N GLU A 127 -6.73 -6.58 3.42
CA GLU A 127 -6.69 -5.13 3.22
C GLU A 127 -6.04 -4.40 4.40
N VAL A 128 -6.39 -4.74 5.63
CA VAL A 128 -5.88 -4.09 6.84
C VAL A 128 -4.38 -4.34 7.00
N ASP A 129 -3.92 -5.58 6.84
CA ASP A 129 -2.51 -5.92 6.96
C ASP A 129 -1.67 -5.31 5.83
N LEU A 130 -2.24 -5.24 4.62
CA LEU A 130 -1.59 -4.62 3.47
C LEU A 130 -1.37 -3.13 3.74
N ILE A 131 -2.42 -2.40 4.12
CA ILE A 131 -2.34 -0.96 4.42
C ILE A 131 -1.37 -0.72 5.58
N THR A 132 -1.42 -1.54 6.64
CA THR A 132 -0.53 -1.41 7.79
C THR A 132 0.94 -1.55 7.38
N THR A 133 1.24 -2.55 6.55
CA THR A 133 2.60 -2.79 6.07
C THR A 133 3.05 -1.68 5.12
N PHE A 134 2.20 -1.32 4.17
CA PHE A 134 2.49 -0.28 3.19
C PHE A 134 2.71 1.09 3.85
N THR A 135 1.94 1.40 4.90
CA THR A 135 2.13 2.63 5.69
C THR A 135 3.52 2.70 6.27
N LYS A 136 3.99 1.64 6.95
CA LYS A 136 5.35 1.59 7.50
C LYS A 136 6.42 1.71 6.42
N LEU A 137 6.23 1.04 5.28
CA LEU A 137 7.19 1.07 4.19
C LEU A 137 7.27 2.46 3.53
N SER A 138 6.14 3.14 3.38
CA SER A 138 6.04 4.42 2.66
C SER A 138 6.77 5.59 3.34
N SER A 139 6.99 5.51 4.65
CA SER A 139 7.68 6.51 5.46
C SER A 139 9.02 6.04 6.02
N LEU A 140 9.54 4.91 5.52
CA LEU A 140 10.81 4.35 5.99
C LEU A 140 11.96 5.35 5.78
N GLY A 141 12.66 5.68 6.86
CA GLY A 141 13.80 6.61 6.84
C GLY A 141 13.43 8.09 6.61
N GLN A 142 12.13 8.42 6.55
CA GLN A 142 11.65 9.78 6.29
C GLN A 142 11.23 10.49 7.59
N GLN A 143 11.58 11.76 7.71
CA GLN A 143 10.97 12.66 8.69
C GLN A 143 9.87 13.45 7.99
N ILE A 144 8.63 13.30 8.46
CA ILE A 144 7.46 13.91 7.82
C ILE A 144 7.32 15.36 8.29
N ASN A 145 7.30 16.30 7.34
CA ASN A 145 6.90 17.67 7.62
C ASN A 145 5.37 17.78 7.60
N TYR A 146 4.77 17.84 8.79
CA TYR A 146 3.31 17.95 8.94
C TYR A 146 2.73 19.29 8.50
N GLU A 147 3.56 20.30 8.30
CA GLU A 147 3.19 21.62 7.77
C GLU A 147 3.44 21.73 6.26
N ALA A 148 3.95 20.68 5.63
CA ALA A 148 4.16 20.67 4.19
C ALA A 148 2.87 20.97 3.45
N TYR A 149 2.99 21.77 2.38
CA TYR A 149 1.88 22.18 1.53
C TYR A 149 0.80 23.04 2.22
N THR A 150 1.07 23.56 3.41
CA THR A 150 0.24 24.60 4.03
C THR A 150 0.50 25.97 3.40
N TYR A 151 -0.49 26.84 3.46
CA TYR A 151 -0.40 28.23 3.02
C TYR A 151 -1.12 29.13 4.03
N PRO A 152 -0.74 30.42 4.12
CA PRO A 152 -1.41 31.35 5.03
C PRO A 152 -2.92 31.36 4.81
N ALA A 153 -3.69 31.17 5.88
CA ALA A 153 -5.14 31.27 5.82
C ALA A 153 -5.55 32.69 5.40
N GLN A 154 -6.35 32.80 4.33
CA GLN A 154 -6.88 34.08 3.88
C GLN A 154 -7.82 34.62 4.97
N LYS A 155 -7.41 35.71 5.63
CA LYS A 155 -8.26 36.39 6.60
C LYS A 155 -9.32 37.18 5.84
N ILE A 156 -10.58 36.76 5.97
CA ILE A 156 -11.70 37.55 5.48
C ILE A 156 -11.93 38.69 6.47
N GLU A 157 -11.68 39.92 6.03
CA GLU A 157 -12.06 41.09 6.82
C GLU A 157 -13.58 41.26 6.72
N LEU A 158 -14.28 40.85 7.79
CA LEU A 158 -15.74 40.95 7.89
C LEU A 158 -16.25 42.38 7.69
N SER A 159 -15.45 43.39 8.02
CA SER A 159 -15.74 44.82 7.80
C SER A 159 -15.77 45.24 6.33
N LYS A 160 -15.17 44.44 5.43
CA LYS A 160 -15.14 44.69 3.97
C LYS A 160 -16.20 43.90 3.20
N LEU A 161 -16.93 43.01 3.88
CA LEU A 161 -18.08 42.32 3.29
C LEU A 161 -19.28 43.27 3.29
N LYS A 162 -19.74 43.68 2.11
CA LYS A 162 -21.04 44.35 1.97
C LYS A 162 -22.14 43.29 2.13
N LEU A 163 -22.91 43.39 3.21
CA LEU A 163 -24.19 42.69 3.40
C LEU A 163 -25.29 43.34 2.55
#